data_AF-A0A0Q9QS05-F1
#
_entry.id   AF-A0A0Q9QS05-F1
#
_cell.length_a   1.000
_cell.length_b   1.000
_cell.length_c   1.000
_cell.angle_alpha   90.00
_cell.angle_beta   90.00
_cell.angle_gamma   90.00
#
_symmetry.space_group_name_H-M   'P 1'
#
loop_
_entity.id
_entity.type
_entity.pdbx_description
1 polymer ?
#
loop_
_entity_poly.entity_id
_entity_poly.type
_entity_poly.pdbx_seq_one_letter_code
_entity_poly.pdbx_strand_id
1 'polypeptide(L)'
;MDAQSRSFIEPPLLSIREPGDNAPAWTETDDDFPVDLSSVPERRLAELCDALFLELDSEMPDLRALERYQAACGELAFRQSISGIA
;
A
#
# COMPACT_ATOMS: atom_id res chain seq x y z
N MET A 1 -39.96 -52.94 19.26
CA MET A 1 -39.34 -52.70 17.94
C MET A 1 -39.43 -51.22 17.71
N ASP A 2 -38.43 -50.54 18.26
CA ASP A 2 -38.50 -49.15 18.69
C ASP A 2 -37.95 -48.28 17.55
N ALA A 3 -38.80 -47.40 17.05
CA ALA A 3 -38.47 -46.49 15.96
C ALA A 3 -37.56 -45.38 16.50
N GLN A 4 -36.28 -45.47 16.16
CA GLN A 4 -35.24 -44.56 16.57
C GLN A 4 -35.43 -43.20 15.87
N SER A 5 -35.95 -42.22 16.62
CA SER A 5 -36.02 -40.80 16.24
C SER A 5 -34.63 -40.30 15.88
N ARG A 6 -34.36 -40.13 14.57
CA ARG A 6 -33.19 -39.40 14.11
C ARG A 6 -33.47 -37.91 14.25
N SER A 7 -33.06 -37.37 15.40
CA SER A 7 -32.92 -35.93 15.60
C SER A 7 -31.96 -35.38 14.55
N PHE A 8 -32.50 -34.69 13.55
CA PHE A 8 -31.73 -33.89 12.61
C PHE A 8 -31.26 -32.66 13.37
N ILE A 9 -30.08 -32.76 13.98
CA ILE A 9 -29.44 -31.66 14.66
C ILE A 9 -29.00 -30.69 13.56
N GLU A 10 -29.74 -29.60 13.40
CA GLU A 10 -29.29 -28.42 12.66
C GLU A 10 -27.92 -28.02 13.21
N PRO A 11 -26.87 -27.92 12.37
CA PRO A 11 -25.63 -27.29 12.83
C PRO A 11 -25.97 -25.84 13.20
N PRO A 12 -25.46 -25.32 14.34
CA PRO A 12 -25.64 -23.91 14.64
C PRO A 12 -25.03 -23.12 13.48
N LEU A 13 -25.83 -22.22 12.91
CA LEU A 13 -25.40 -21.24 11.92
C LEU A 13 -24.12 -20.60 12.46
N LEU A 14 -22.99 -21.04 11.92
CA LEU A 14 -21.69 -20.43 12.13
C LEU A 14 -21.89 -18.95 11.84
N SER A 15 -21.76 -18.16 12.90
CA SER A 15 -21.80 -16.71 12.87
C SER A 15 -21.12 -16.26 11.60
N ILE A 16 -21.89 -15.66 10.71
CA ILE A 16 -21.41 -15.00 9.52
C ILE A 16 -20.38 -14.01 10.05
N ARG A 17 -19.12 -14.41 9.96
CA ARG A 17 -17.97 -13.58 10.29
C ARG A 17 -18.16 -12.38 9.38
N GLU A 18 -18.50 -11.25 9.97
CA GLU A 18 -18.44 -9.97 9.27
C GLU A 18 -17.08 -9.99 8.57
N PRO A 19 -17.02 -9.92 7.22
CA PRO A 19 -15.78 -9.55 6.61
C PRO A 19 -15.54 -8.16 7.18
N GLY A 20 -14.63 -8.08 8.16
CA GLY A 20 -14.15 -6.83 8.67
C GLY A 20 -13.71 -6.06 7.44
N ASP A 21 -14.54 -5.10 7.06
CA ASP A 21 -14.26 -4.06 6.09
C ASP A 21 -13.23 -3.15 6.76
N ASN A 22 -12.05 -3.74 6.94
CA ASN A 22 -10.81 -3.10 7.26
C ASN A 22 -9.78 -3.71 6.30
N ALA A 23 -10.20 -3.86 5.04
CA ALA A 23 -9.27 -3.62 3.96
C ALA A 23 -8.80 -2.19 4.20
N PRO A 24 -7.51 -1.95 4.45
CA PRO A 24 -7.08 -0.58 4.63
C PRO A 24 -7.43 0.14 3.34
N ALA A 25 -8.25 1.19 3.47
CA ALA A 25 -8.72 2.03 2.37
C ALA A 25 -7.55 2.86 1.82
N TRP A 26 -6.48 2.20 1.39
CA TRP A 26 -5.59 2.72 0.38
C TRP A 26 -6.27 2.34 -0.93
N THR A 27 -7.32 3.08 -1.29
CA THR A 27 -7.52 3.33 -2.72
C THR A 27 -6.24 4.03 -3.17
N GLU A 28 -5.28 3.20 -3.62
CA GLU A 28 -4.03 3.55 -4.28
C GLU A 28 -4.36 4.45 -5.46
N THR A 29 -4.50 5.74 -5.16
CA THR A 29 -4.72 6.73 -6.17
C THR A 29 -3.31 7.09 -6.64
N ASP A 30 -2.90 6.53 -7.79
CA ASP A 30 -1.68 6.84 -8.56
C ASP A 30 -1.44 8.35 -8.81
N ASP A 31 -2.40 9.20 -8.41
CA ASP A 31 -2.43 10.65 -8.60
C ASP A 31 -1.87 11.45 -7.40
N ASP A 32 -1.49 10.83 -6.27
CA ASP A 32 -0.89 11.54 -5.12
C ASP A 32 0.63 11.77 -5.28
N PHE A 33 1.17 11.69 -6.51
CA PHE A 33 2.57 12.09 -6.71
C PHE A 33 2.68 13.62 -6.68
N PRO A 34 3.40 14.21 -5.71
CA PRO A 34 3.43 15.65 -5.52
C PRO A 34 4.11 16.33 -6.71
N VAL A 35 3.42 17.33 -7.29
CA VAL A 35 3.96 18.17 -8.38
C VAL A 35 5.20 18.94 -7.96
N ASP A 36 5.31 19.27 -6.67
CA ASP A 36 6.44 19.97 -6.09
C ASP A 36 7.10 19.10 -5.02
N LEU A 37 8.16 18.39 -5.43
CA LEU A 37 8.93 17.53 -4.54
C LEU A 37 9.69 18.35 -3.48
N SER A 38 10.00 19.63 -3.75
CA SER A 38 10.76 20.53 -2.87
C SER A 38 10.00 20.90 -1.57
N SER A 39 8.67 20.86 -1.61
CA SER A 39 7.78 21.12 -0.47
C SER A 39 7.50 19.86 0.37
N VAL A 40 7.74 18.67 -0.20
CA VAL A 40 7.51 17.39 0.46
C VAL A 40 8.60 17.15 1.51
N PRO A 41 8.29 16.76 2.75
CA PRO A 41 9.33 16.49 3.76
C PRO A 41 10.18 15.27 3.37
N GLU A 42 11.46 15.23 3.77
CA GLU A 42 12.40 14.15 3.42
C GLU A 42 11.88 12.76 3.79
N ARG A 43 11.19 12.64 4.94
CA ARG A 43 10.54 11.39 5.34
C ARG A 43 9.50 10.92 4.31
N ARG A 44 8.69 11.83 3.79
CA ARG A 44 7.68 11.51 2.77
C ARG A 44 8.32 11.18 1.42
N LEU A 45 9.41 11.86 1.06
CA LEU A 45 10.20 11.51 -0.13
C LEU A 45 10.74 10.08 -0.03
N ALA A 46 11.23 9.67 1.14
CA ALA A 46 11.70 8.29 1.36
C ALA A 46 10.55 7.27 1.23
N GLU A 47 9.38 7.55 1.80
CA GLU A 47 8.18 6.71 1.66
C GLU A 47 7.74 6.60 0.19
N LEU A 48 7.81 7.70 -0.58
CA LEU A 48 7.52 7.69 -2.02
C LEU A 48 8.53 6.85 -2.80
N CYS A 49 9.83 6.98 -2.50
CA CYS A 49 10.85 6.16 -3.14
C CYS A 49 10.61 4.66 -2.89
N ASP A 50 10.27 4.27 -1.65
CA ASP A 50 10.01 2.87 -1.29
C ASP A 50 8.77 2.33 -2.03
N ALA A 51 7.67 3.10 -2.04
CA ALA A 51 6.44 2.73 -2.74
C ALA A 51 6.67 2.59 -4.26
N LEU A 52 7.34 3.55 -4.88
CA LEU A 52 7.66 3.52 -6.31
C LEU A 52 8.66 2.41 -6.65
N PHE A 53 9.57 2.08 -5.73
CA PHE A 53 10.47 0.93 -5.90
C PHE A 53 9.69 -0.40 -5.92
N LEU A 54 8.72 -0.58 -5.02
CA LEU A 54 7.82 -1.74 -5.05
C LEU A 54 7.01 -1.82 -6.35
N GLU A 55 6.54 -0.67 -6.85
CA GLU A 55 5.83 -0.59 -8.13
C GLU A 55 6.75 -0.97 -9.31
N LEU A 56 8.01 -0.56 -9.27
CA LEU A 56 9.01 -0.91 -10.28
C LEU A 56 9.50 -2.37 -10.19
N ASP A 57 9.39 -3.01 -9.02
CA ASP A 57 9.70 -4.43 -8.83
C ASP A 57 8.58 -5.35 -9.37
N SER A 58 7.44 -4.78 -9.79
CA SER A 58 6.33 -5.52 -10.36
C SER A 58 6.64 -6.07 -11.75
N GLU A 59 5.90 -7.10 -12.17
CA GLU A 59 6.11 -7.82 -13.46
C GLU A 59 6.06 -6.89 -14.69
N MET A 60 5.30 -5.79 -14.60
CA MET A 60 5.25 -4.74 -15.61
C MET A 60 5.47 -3.37 -14.95
N PRO A 61 6.73 -2.91 -14.85
CA PRO A 61 7.01 -1.60 -14.28
C PRO A 61 6.49 -0.49 -15.20
N ASP A 62 5.83 0.50 -14.61
CA ASP A 62 5.36 1.67 -15.36
C ASP A 62 6.50 2.67 -15.60
N LEU A 63 6.58 3.23 -16.81
CA LEU A 63 7.62 4.23 -17.13
C LEU A 63 7.46 5.51 -16.31
N ARG A 64 6.23 5.93 -15.99
CA ARG A 64 6.00 7.09 -15.13
C ARG A 64 6.42 6.81 -13.70
N ALA A 65 6.22 5.58 -13.20
CA ALA A 65 6.73 5.17 -11.90
C ALA A 65 8.26 5.35 -11.82
N LEU A 66 8.97 5.00 -12.90
CA LEU A 66 10.42 5.15 -12.98
C LEU A 66 10.85 6.62 -12.97
N GLU A 67 10.18 7.47 -13.75
CA GLU A 67 10.44 8.91 -13.78
C GLU A 67 10.17 9.55 -12.41
N ARG A 68 9.04 9.21 -11.78
CA ARG A 68 8.66 9.64 -10.44
C ARG A 68 9.68 9.21 -9.39
N TYR A 69 10.14 7.95 -9.47
CA TYR A 69 11.15 7.40 -8.56
C TYR A 69 12.46 8.15 -8.67
N GLN A 70 12.95 8.37 -9.89
CA GLN A 70 14.18 9.12 -10.13
C GLN A 70 14.08 10.56 -9.61
N ALA A 71 12.94 11.22 -9.82
CA ALA A 71 12.69 12.57 -9.33
C ALA A 71 12.71 12.62 -7.78
N ALA A 72 11.99 11.71 -7.11
CA ALA A 72 11.93 11.65 -5.65
C ALA A 72 13.30 11.34 -5.04
N CYS A 73 14.01 10.35 -5.58
CA CYS A 73 15.36 9.98 -5.11
C CYS A 73 16.38 11.09 -5.38
N GLY A 74 16.29 11.76 -6.53
CA GLY A 74 17.15 12.89 -6.89
C GLY A 74 16.99 14.07 -5.95
N GLU A 75 15.75 14.43 -5.60
CA GLU A 75 15.46 15.49 -4.63
C GLU A 75 15.94 15.11 -3.22
N LEU A 76 15.71 13.87 -2.79
CA LEU A 76 16.19 13.41 -1.49
C LEU A 76 17.72 13.45 -1.41
N ALA A 77 18.42 12.97 -2.45
CA ALA A 77 19.88 13.04 -2.52
C ALA A 77 20.40 14.49 -2.56
N PHE A 78 19.70 15.38 -3.26
CA PHE A 78 20.02 16.81 -3.30
C PHE A 78 19.93 17.45 -1.90
N ARG A 79 18.88 17.15 -1.15
CA ARG A 79 18.72 17.65 0.23
C ARG A 79 19.72 17.08 1.20
N GLN A 80 20.00 15.78 1.11
CA GLN A 80 21.05 15.16 1.91
C GLN A 80 22.42 15.75 1.59
N SER A 81 22.67 16.12 0.32
CA SER A 81 23.89 16.82 -0.08
C SER A 81 23.98 18.23 0.50
N ILE A 82 22.87 18.97 0.58
CA ILE A 82 22.84 20.32 1.20
C ILE A 82 22.96 20.21 2.73
N SER A 83 22.25 19.27 3.34
CA SER A 83 22.22 19.03 4.78
C SER A 83 23.57 18.50 5.29
N GLY A 84 24.27 17.68 4.51
CA GLY A 84 25.59 17.13 4.82
C GLY A 84 26.76 18.10 4.64
N ILE A 85 26.52 19.34 4.18
CA ILE A 85 27.53 20.41 4.12
C ILE A 85 27.50 21.29 5.39
N ALA A 86 26.64 20.98 6.39
CA ALA A 86 26.56 21.71 7.66
C ALA A 86 27.60 21.26 8.71
#